data_AF-A0A831XKK7-F1
#
_entry.id   AF-A0A831XKK7-F1
#
_cell.length_a   1.000
_cell.length_b   1.000
_cell.length_c   1.000
_cell.angle_alpha   90.00
_cell.angle_beta   90.00
_cell.angle_gamma   90.00
#
_symmetry.space_group_name_H-M   'P 1'
#
loop_
_entity.id
_entity.type
_entity.pdbx_description
1 polymer ?
#
loop_
_entity_poly.entity_id
_entity_poly.type
_entity_poly.pdbx_seq_one_letter_code
_entity_poly.pdbx_strand_id
1 'polypeptide(L)'
;MTLDAVKALCDAPTYRNAEQIVGSNAITQMARSGNTLFAQVVGSSTYTVQIELHDPSPPKARCSCPAARRMPYCKHAIAVLIAWVQTPERFQESLFAETPQPAQAARGRARRETVERTDLQQQSVQHTLKIAIEQARGGLLSASHEKIELLRALSQNLESLKARRLAQAVSELADLLEARLHRAEPQIEHRYAQRLANLWLTLRALQEHYTDRRPLPLHQYEEMLGRTWREKDLEPRENLRLAELAYENLITPTGFRLDISHLMDLDSGTLYREMKIVPLNLRFGDPAQLEFKPARSQPLLAKRVGLYPGYAPQRLKILEEAPLGQSFADLFPQIRRHALTSAHEARMQLIAHASDPFAPPQHTALIAPAQLVWAEGRAWWADENGEMMPLALLTLPTLIAQQQALLAELPEGALIFNTASDPRPLDVALRQWRGQPLFGWLALMEGDVVFLPLSMISPAGVRLLRYGEAATL
;
A
#
# COMPACT_ATOMS: atom_id res chain seq x y z
N MET A 1 -38.58 25.76 -2.96
CA MET A 1 -39.12 24.38 -3.00
C MET A 1 -40.08 24.19 -1.84
N THR A 2 -41.24 23.56 -2.05
CA THR A 2 -42.29 23.31 -1.03
C THR A 2 -42.34 21.83 -0.63
N LEU A 3 -43.02 21.49 0.48
CA LEU A 3 -43.18 20.08 0.89
C LEU A 3 -43.96 19.26 -0.16
N ASP A 4 -44.96 19.86 -0.81
CA ASP A 4 -45.68 19.20 -1.91
C ASP A 4 -44.77 18.88 -3.09
N ALA A 5 -43.81 19.76 -3.40
CA ALA A 5 -42.80 19.51 -4.42
C ALA A 5 -41.87 18.35 -4.01
N VAL A 6 -41.50 18.25 -2.73
CA VAL A 6 -40.69 17.12 -2.23
C VAL A 6 -41.49 15.81 -2.28
N LYS A 7 -42.77 15.84 -1.92
CA LYS A 7 -43.67 14.68 -1.97
C LYS A 7 -43.87 14.15 -3.39
N ALA A 8 -43.82 15.02 -4.41
CA ALA A 8 -43.87 14.62 -5.81
C ALA A 8 -42.60 13.89 -6.31
N LEU A 9 -41.48 13.91 -5.56
CA LEU A 9 -40.21 13.28 -5.97
C LEU A 9 -40.13 11.78 -5.64
N CYS A 10 -41.04 11.25 -4.81
CA CYS A 10 -41.00 9.86 -4.38
C CYS A 10 -42.41 9.26 -4.20
N ASP A 11 -42.47 7.94 -4.00
CA ASP A 11 -43.71 7.26 -3.67
C ASP A 11 -44.15 7.50 -2.20
N ALA A 12 -45.42 7.22 -1.89
CA ALA A 12 -45.97 7.43 -0.55
C ALA A 12 -45.25 6.64 0.56
N PRO A 13 -44.81 5.37 0.36
CA PRO A 13 -43.99 4.67 1.35
C PRO A 13 -42.63 5.33 1.62
N THR A 14 -41.92 5.79 0.58
CA THR A 14 -40.63 6.47 0.73
C THR A 14 -40.78 7.78 1.48
N TYR A 15 -41.84 8.54 1.18
CA TYR A 15 -42.13 9.80 1.87
C TYR A 15 -42.41 9.57 3.37
N ARG A 16 -43.27 8.60 3.72
CA ARG A 16 -43.56 8.26 5.13
C ARG A 16 -42.31 7.85 5.91
N ASN A 17 -41.45 7.04 5.29
CA ASN A 17 -40.18 6.63 5.91
C ASN A 17 -39.21 7.81 6.08
N ALA A 18 -39.23 8.78 5.16
CA ALA A 18 -38.43 9.99 5.28
C ALA A 18 -38.93 10.91 6.40
N GLU A 19 -40.25 11.05 6.59
CA GLU A 19 -40.83 11.78 7.72
C GLU A 19 -40.42 11.17 9.06
N GLN A 20 -40.38 9.83 9.15
CA GLN A 20 -39.93 9.15 10.36
C GLN A 20 -38.44 9.45 10.69
N ILE A 21 -37.58 9.57 9.67
CA ILE A 21 -36.16 9.93 9.84
C ILE A 21 -36.01 11.38 10.35
N VAL A 22 -36.83 12.29 9.83
CA VAL A 22 -36.85 13.69 10.29
C VAL A 22 -37.34 13.76 11.73
N GLY A 23 -38.41 13.03 12.06
CA GLY A 23 -38.99 12.98 13.40
C GLY A 23 -38.10 12.32 14.46
N SER A 24 -37.21 11.40 14.07
CA SER A 24 -36.24 10.76 14.98
C SER A 24 -34.95 11.54 15.16
N ASN A 25 -34.82 12.74 14.56
CA ASN A 25 -33.62 13.57 14.59
C ASN A 25 -32.35 12.83 14.12
N ALA A 26 -32.51 11.89 13.16
CA ALA A 26 -31.43 11.05 12.65
C ALA A 26 -30.57 11.72 11.55
N ILE A 27 -30.82 13.00 11.26
CA ILE A 27 -30.07 13.79 10.29
C ILE A 27 -29.03 14.64 11.03
N THR A 28 -27.76 14.40 10.75
CA THR A 28 -26.62 15.05 11.39
C THR A 28 -25.74 15.74 10.35
N GLN A 29 -24.83 16.62 10.79
CA GLN A 29 -23.84 17.28 9.92
C GLN A 29 -24.48 18.00 8.70
N MET A 30 -25.57 18.74 8.94
CA MET A 30 -26.28 19.50 7.91
C MET A 30 -25.49 20.75 7.54
N ALA A 31 -25.04 20.80 6.30
CA ALA A 31 -24.30 21.94 5.76
C ALA A 31 -24.84 22.33 4.38
N ARG A 32 -24.72 23.61 4.05
CA ARG A 32 -25.03 24.15 2.73
C ARG A 32 -23.78 24.81 2.16
N SER A 33 -23.48 24.53 0.90
CA SER A 33 -22.52 25.31 0.14
C SER A 33 -23.10 25.69 -1.22
N GLY A 34 -23.33 26.99 -1.43
CA GLY A 34 -24.05 27.51 -2.59
C GLY A 34 -25.44 26.87 -2.73
N ASN A 35 -25.66 26.14 -3.82
CA ASN A 35 -26.92 25.44 -4.09
C ASN A 35 -26.89 23.94 -3.72
N THR A 36 -25.83 23.49 -3.05
CA THR A 36 -25.70 22.09 -2.65
C THR A 36 -25.90 21.93 -1.14
N LEU A 37 -26.76 21.00 -0.77
CA LEU A 37 -26.97 20.54 0.60
C LEU A 37 -26.16 19.28 0.84
N PHE A 38 -25.55 19.22 2.01
CA PHE A 38 -24.82 18.07 2.52
C PHE A 38 -25.41 17.68 3.87
N ALA A 39 -25.58 16.39 4.09
CA ALA A 39 -25.99 15.86 5.38
C ALA A 39 -25.53 14.42 5.55
N GLN A 40 -25.44 13.98 6.80
CA GLN A 40 -25.35 12.58 7.14
C GLN A 40 -26.69 12.11 7.73
N VAL A 41 -27.09 10.89 7.40
CA VAL A 41 -28.34 10.31 7.89
C VAL A 41 -28.04 8.96 8.54
N VAL A 42 -28.37 8.85 9.83
CA VAL A 42 -28.15 7.65 10.63
C VAL A 42 -29.28 6.64 10.37
N GLY A 43 -28.91 5.45 9.92
CA GLY A 43 -29.81 4.31 9.73
C GLY A 43 -29.12 3.01 10.13
N SER A 44 -29.22 1.96 9.29
CA SER A 44 -28.40 0.73 9.46
C SER A 44 -26.89 0.97 9.33
N SER A 45 -26.51 2.10 8.75
CA SER A 45 -25.17 2.67 8.75
C SER A 45 -25.33 4.20 8.64
N THR A 46 -24.25 4.95 8.75
CA THR A 46 -24.28 6.39 8.45
C THR A 46 -24.17 6.62 6.95
N TYR A 47 -25.19 7.25 6.37
CA TYR A 47 -25.25 7.51 4.93
C TYR A 47 -24.98 8.99 4.63
N THR A 48 -24.09 9.26 3.69
CA THR A 48 -23.80 10.61 3.22
C THR A 48 -24.78 10.96 2.10
N VAL A 49 -25.43 12.12 2.23
CA VAL A 49 -26.41 12.65 1.29
C VAL A 49 -25.90 13.98 0.75
N GLN A 50 -25.89 14.10 -0.58
CA GLN A 50 -25.61 15.34 -1.30
C GLN A 50 -26.82 15.65 -2.20
N ILE A 51 -27.36 16.86 -2.09
CA ILE A 51 -28.48 17.31 -2.91
C ILE A 51 -28.09 18.61 -3.57
N GLU A 52 -28.05 18.61 -4.90
CA GLU A 52 -27.92 19.83 -5.67
C GLU A 52 -29.32 20.37 -5.95
N LEU A 53 -29.66 21.49 -5.33
CA LEU A 53 -30.89 22.21 -5.62
C LEU A 53 -30.76 22.79 -7.04
N HIS A 54 -31.84 22.75 -7.79
CA HIS A 54 -31.96 23.43 -9.08
C HIS A 54 -33.34 24.10 -9.11
N ASP A 55 -33.44 25.29 -9.69
CA ASP A 55 -34.71 25.98 -9.88
C ASP A 55 -34.71 26.50 -11.33
N PRO A 56 -35.64 26.06 -12.21
CA PRO A 56 -36.91 25.37 -11.94
C PRO A 56 -36.90 23.83 -12.06
N SER A 57 -35.76 23.17 -12.27
CA SER A 57 -35.69 21.71 -12.44
C SER A 57 -35.65 20.93 -11.12
N PRO A 58 -36.11 19.67 -11.05
CA PRO A 58 -36.05 18.88 -9.83
C PRO A 58 -34.61 18.71 -9.31
N PRO A 59 -34.41 18.67 -7.98
CA PRO A 59 -33.08 18.63 -7.37
C PRO A 59 -32.35 17.32 -7.69
N LYS A 60 -31.02 17.33 -7.87
CA LYS A 60 -30.26 16.09 -8.09
C LYS A 60 -29.76 15.54 -6.75
N ALA A 61 -30.20 14.34 -6.39
CA ALA A 61 -29.79 13.69 -5.15
C ALA A 61 -28.74 12.60 -5.39
N ARG A 62 -27.75 12.51 -4.49
CA ARG A 62 -26.82 11.41 -4.35
C ARG A 62 -26.80 10.98 -2.90
N CYS A 63 -26.85 9.67 -2.66
CA CYS A 63 -26.79 9.11 -1.32
C CYS A 63 -25.94 7.83 -1.34
N SER A 64 -25.11 7.61 -0.32
CA SER A 64 -24.26 6.41 -0.24
C SER A 64 -25.03 5.12 0.07
N CYS A 65 -26.32 5.20 0.40
CA CYS A 65 -27.15 4.03 0.71
C CYS A 65 -27.38 3.11 -0.51
N PRO A 66 -27.57 1.78 -0.31
CA PRO A 66 -27.81 0.83 -1.40
C PRO A 66 -29.04 1.14 -2.27
N ALA A 67 -30.06 1.81 -1.71
CA ALA A 67 -31.28 2.16 -2.43
C ALA A 67 -31.04 3.22 -3.53
N ALA A 68 -30.07 4.11 -3.35
CA ALA A 68 -29.76 5.18 -4.31
C ALA A 68 -29.22 4.67 -5.66
N ARG A 69 -28.85 3.39 -5.74
CA ARG A 69 -28.47 2.72 -7.00
C ARG A 69 -29.68 2.30 -7.84
N ARG A 70 -30.88 2.24 -7.24
CA ARG A 70 -32.11 1.69 -7.84
C ARG A 70 -33.20 2.73 -8.04
N MET A 71 -33.14 3.86 -7.35
CA MET A 71 -34.14 4.92 -7.43
C MET A 71 -33.47 6.30 -7.35
N PRO A 72 -34.04 7.33 -8.00
CA PRO A 72 -33.44 8.66 -8.05
C PRO A 72 -33.44 9.37 -6.68
N TYR A 73 -34.44 9.09 -5.81
CA TYR A 73 -34.54 9.67 -4.47
C TYR A 73 -34.85 8.58 -3.44
N CYS A 74 -33.85 8.19 -2.65
CA CYS A 74 -34.08 7.31 -1.51
C CYS A 74 -34.70 8.08 -0.34
N LYS A 75 -35.22 7.35 0.65
CA LYS A 75 -35.78 7.94 1.88
C LYS A 75 -34.82 8.91 2.60
N HIS A 76 -33.51 8.69 2.55
CA HIS A 76 -32.52 9.59 3.16
C HIS A 76 -32.42 10.92 2.39
N ALA A 77 -32.41 10.88 1.05
CA ALA A 77 -32.42 12.09 0.24
C ALA A 77 -33.71 12.89 0.45
N ILE A 78 -34.86 12.23 0.49
CA ILE A 78 -36.13 12.87 0.79
C ILE A 78 -36.15 13.46 2.21
N ALA A 79 -35.59 12.77 3.21
CA ALA A 79 -35.52 13.27 4.58
C ALA A 79 -34.70 14.57 4.68
N VAL A 80 -33.58 14.67 3.96
CA VAL A 80 -32.78 15.90 3.91
C VAL A 80 -33.51 17.03 3.17
N LEU A 81 -34.26 16.72 2.11
CA LEU A 81 -35.11 17.69 1.43
C LEU A 81 -36.26 18.20 2.32
N ILE A 82 -36.89 17.32 3.12
CA ILE A 82 -37.92 17.70 4.10
C ILE A 82 -37.29 18.61 5.16
N ALA A 83 -36.14 18.23 5.73
CA ALA A 83 -35.43 19.05 6.72
C ALA A 83 -35.02 20.42 6.18
N TRP A 84 -34.61 20.50 4.91
CA TRP A 84 -34.30 21.75 4.22
C TRP A 84 -35.51 22.66 4.06
N VAL A 85 -36.67 22.10 3.70
CA VAL A 85 -37.90 22.90 3.54
C VAL A 85 -38.47 23.35 4.89
N GLN A 86 -38.35 22.52 5.93
CA GLN A 86 -38.93 22.82 7.25
C GLN A 86 -38.03 23.70 8.12
N THR A 87 -36.71 23.47 8.07
CA THR A 87 -35.72 24.13 8.96
C THR A 87 -34.43 24.44 8.18
N PRO A 88 -34.48 25.33 7.17
CA PRO A 88 -33.31 25.67 6.34
C PRO A 88 -32.15 26.24 7.17
N GLU A 89 -32.45 26.92 8.28
CA GLU A 89 -31.46 27.50 9.21
C GLU A 89 -30.57 26.47 9.91
N ARG A 90 -30.96 25.19 9.94
CA ARG A 90 -30.11 24.11 10.49
C ARG A 90 -28.96 23.73 9.57
N PHE A 91 -28.97 24.17 8.31
CA PHE A 91 -27.89 23.93 7.37
C PHE A 91 -26.87 25.07 7.47
N GLN A 92 -25.76 24.80 8.14
CA GLN A 92 -24.70 25.79 8.31
C GLN A 92 -23.99 26.07 6.97
N GLU A 93 -23.75 27.35 6.68
CA GLU A 93 -23.02 27.75 5.47
C GLU A 93 -21.55 27.36 5.61
N SER A 94 -21.13 26.36 4.86
CA SER A 94 -19.77 25.84 4.87
C SER A 94 -18.94 26.53 3.79
N LEU A 95 -17.83 27.15 4.19
CA LEU A 95 -16.78 27.67 3.31
C LEU A 95 -15.99 26.55 2.60
N PHE A 96 -16.29 25.28 2.91
CA PHE A 96 -15.69 24.13 2.25
C PHE A 96 -16.60 23.64 1.12
N ALA A 97 -16.24 23.98 -0.12
CA ALA A 97 -16.69 23.25 -1.30
C ALA A 97 -15.58 23.18 -2.35
N GLU A 98 -15.23 21.98 -2.78
CA GLU A 98 -15.78 21.38 -4.00
C GLU A 98 -15.13 19.99 -4.20
N THR A 99 -15.92 18.92 -4.12
CA THR A 99 -15.56 17.62 -4.71
C THR A 99 -15.97 17.66 -6.19
N PRO A 100 -15.11 17.37 -7.18
CA PRO A 100 -15.49 17.49 -8.58
C PRO A 100 -16.48 16.39 -8.98
N GLN A 101 -17.61 16.79 -9.57
CA GLN A 101 -18.48 15.88 -10.33
C GLN A 101 -18.21 15.97 -11.84
N PRO A 102 -18.43 14.88 -12.61
CA PRO A 102 -18.07 14.80 -14.02
C PRO A 102 -18.98 15.66 -14.91
N ALA A 103 -18.37 16.36 -15.87
CA ALA A 103 -19.06 17.25 -16.79
C ALA A 103 -19.93 16.50 -17.81
N GLN A 104 -21.16 16.99 -18.00
CA GLN A 104 -21.82 16.96 -19.31
C GLN A 104 -22.45 18.33 -19.63
N ALA A 105 -21.90 18.90 -20.70
CA ALA A 105 -22.44 19.82 -21.70
C ALA A 105 -23.33 21.02 -21.27
N ALA A 106 -22.68 22.19 -21.32
CA ALA A 106 -23.11 23.43 -21.97
C ALA A 106 -24.42 24.12 -21.53
N ARG A 107 -24.26 25.28 -20.85
CA ARG A 107 -24.35 26.61 -21.51
C ARG A 107 -23.96 27.74 -20.54
N GLY A 108 -22.91 28.46 -20.95
CA GLY A 108 -22.58 29.86 -20.61
C GLY A 108 -22.76 30.36 -19.18
N ARG A 109 -21.69 30.33 -18.39
CA ARG A 109 -21.40 31.33 -17.35
C ARG A 109 -19.90 31.33 -17.02
N ALA A 110 -19.36 32.55 -16.94
CA ALA A 110 -18.04 33.01 -16.49
C ALA A 110 -16.89 31.99 -16.39
N ARG A 111 -15.77 32.31 -17.04
CA ARG A 111 -14.51 31.58 -17.01
C ARG A 111 -13.99 31.44 -15.56
N ARG A 112 -14.47 30.42 -14.83
CA ARG A 112 -13.77 29.87 -13.68
C ARG A 112 -12.46 29.31 -14.22
N GLU A 113 -11.36 29.91 -13.79
CA GLU A 113 -10.03 29.40 -14.03
C GLU A 113 -10.02 27.94 -13.62
N THR A 114 -9.76 27.06 -14.58
CA THR A 114 -9.68 25.62 -14.31
C THR A 114 -8.39 25.43 -13.54
N VAL A 115 -8.48 25.40 -12.21
CA VAL A 115 -7.35 25.10 -11.35
C VAL A 115 -6.82 23.74 -11.77
N GLU A 116 -5.57 23.70 -12.22
CA GLU A 116 -4.95 22.47 -12.70
C GLU A 116 -4.89 21.48 -11.54
N ARG A 117 -5.07 20.19 -11.83
CA ARG A 117 -5.05 19.14 -10.79
C ARG A 117 -3.77 19.23 -9.94
N THR A 118 -2.66 19.59 -10.56
CA THR A 118 -1.35 19.77 -9.93
C THR A 118 -1.39 20.87 -8.86
N ASP A 119 -2.09 21.97 -9.10
CA ASP A 119 -2.22 23.07 -8.12
C ASP A 119 -3.05 22.63 -6.92
N LEU A 120 -4.14 21.88 -7.15
CA LEU A 120 -4.94 21.28 -6.08
C LEU A 120 -4.13 20.26 -5.27
N GLN A 121 -3.30 19.45 -5.94
CA GLN A 121 -2.38 18.53 -5.28
C GLN A 121 -1.37 19.27 -4.42
N GLN A 122 -0.77 20.36 -4.92
CA GLN A 122 0.16 21.19 -4.17
C GLN A 122 -0.50 21.78 -2.92
N GLN A 123 -1.69 22.36 -3.06
CA GLN A 123 -2.44 22.91 -1.92
C GLN A 123 -2.77 21.84 -0.89
N SER A 124 -3.22 20.65 -1.33
CA SER A 124 -3.52 19.54 -0.42
C SER A 124 -2.26 19.06 0.30
N VAL A 125 -1.12 18.92 -0.39
CA VAL A 125 0.17 18.54 0.21
C VAL A 125 0.62 19.56 1.25
N GLN A 126 0.52 20.86 0.95
CA GLN A 126 0.87 21.92 1.89
C GLN A 126 -0.01 21.89 3.15
N HIS A 127 -1.32 21.69 2.98
CA HIS A 127 -2.24 21.59 4.11
C HIS A 127 -1.93 20.35 4.97
N THR A 128 -1.74 19.19 4.34
CA THR A 128 -1.37 17.96 5.06
C THR A 128 -0.04 18.11 5.79
N LEU A 129 0.96 18.79 5.20
CA LEU A 129 2.24 19.06 5.86
C LEU A 129 2.08 19.90 7.13
N LYS A 130 1.24 20.93 7.09
CA LYS A 130 0.95 21.76 8.27
C LYS A 130 0.38 20.92 9.40
N ILE A 131 -0.61 20.08 9.11
CA ILE A 131 -1.24 19.19 10.10
C ILE A 131 -0.24 18.15 10.61
N ALA A 132 0.61 17.59 9.76
CA ALA A 132 1.66 16.66 10.17
C ALA A 132 2.67 17.32 11.13
N ILE A 133 3.07 18.58 10.89
CA ILE A 133 3.95 19.34 11.79
C ILE A 133 3.25 19.63 13.13
N GLU A 134 1.98 20.01 13.11
CA GLU A 134 1.19 20.21 14.33
C GLU A 134 1.05 18.90 15.11
N GLN A 135 0.88 17.76 14.44
CA GLN A 135 0.87 16.43 15.06
C GLN A 135 2.23 16.03 15.62
N ALA A 136 3.34 16.35 14.94
CA ALA A 136 4.67 16.13 15.47
C ALA A 136 4.93 16.94 16.75
N ARG A 137 4.47 18.20 16.80
CA ARG A 137 4.60 19.08 17.98
C ARG A 137 3.76 18.60 19.16
N GLY A 138 2.52 18.18 18.91
CA GLY A 138 1.64 17.67 19.96
C GLY A 138 1.99 16.24 20.41
N GLY A 139 2.69 15.48 19.57
CA GLY A 139 3.03 14.08 19.84
C GLY A 139 1.80 13.16 19.86
N LEU A 140 2.05 11.88 20.12
CA LEU A 140 1.00 10.84 20.15
C LEU A 140 -0.13 11.17 21.14
N LEU A 141 0.19 11.85 22.26
CA LEU A 141 -0.78 12.17 23.31
C LEU A 141 -1.72 13.32 22.94
N SER A 142 -1.44 14.07 21.87
CA SER A 142 -2.31 15.15 21.38
C SER A 142 -3.48 14.67 20.51
N ALA A 143 -3.71 13.36 20.43
CA ALA A 143 -4.79 12.78 19.66
C ALA A 143 -6.16 13.29 20.15
N SER A 144 -7.00 13.75 19.23
CA SER A 144 -8.40 14.11 19.48
C SER A 144 -9.29 13.59 18.35
N HIS A 145 -10.58 13.43 18.62
CA HIS A 145 -11.54 12.97 17.60
C HIS A 145 -11.60 13.94 16.42
N GLU A 146 -11.60 15.25 16.68
CA GLU A 146 -11.62 16.27 15.63
C GLU A 146 -10.39 16.18 14.72
N LYS A 147 -9.22 15.88 15.30
CA LYS A 147 -7.99 15.74 14.53
C LYS A 147 -7.98 14.47 13.68
N ILE A 148 -8.52 13.37 14.19
CA ILE A 148 -8.69 12.12 13.44
C ILE A 148 -9.65 12.34 12.26
N GLU A 149 -10.78 13.01 12.48
CA GLU A 149 -11.73 13.36 11.42
C GLU A 149 -11.08 14.26 10.36
N LEU A 150 -10.29 15.25 10.77
CA LEU A 150 -9.54 16.10 9.85
C LEU A 150 -8.55 15.29 9.00
N LEU A 151 -7.79 14.37 9.60
CA LEU A 151 -6.86 13.50 8.86
C LEU A 151 -7.62 12.59 7.88
N ARG A 152 -8.76 12.01 8.27
CA ARG A 152 -9.61 11.21 7.37
C ARG A 152 -10.13 12.05 6.19
N ALA A 153 -10.54 13.29 6.43
CA ALA A 153 -10.96 14.20 5.36
C ALA A 153 -9.81 14.56 4.40
N LEU A 154 -8.61 14.80 4.92
CA LEU A 154 -7.41 15.03 4.10
C LEU A 154 -7.05 13.81 3.25
N SER A 155 -7.15 12.61 3.82
CA SER A 155 -6.96 11.36 3.08
C SER A 155 -7.93 11.24 1.90
N GLN A 156 -9.23 11.46 2.14
CA GLN A 156 -10.24 11.43 1.06
C GLN A 156 -9.99 12.46 -0.04
N ASN A 157 -9.57 13.68 0.33
CA ASN A 157 -9.21 14.71 -0.64
C ASN A 157 -8.02 14.28 -1.51
N LEU A 158 -6.94 13.80 -0.88
CA LEU A 158 -5.76 13.29 -1.57
C LEU A 158 -6.10 12.12 -2.51
N GLU A 159 -6.99 11.22 -2.09
CA GLU A 159 -7.46 10.12 -2.93
C GLU A 159 -8.18 10.64 -4.18
N SER A 160 -9.06 11.64 -4.03
CA SER A 160 -9.78 12.28 -5.14
C SER A 160 -8.83 12.94 -6.16
N LEU A 161 -7.68 13.42 -5.67
CA LEU A 161 -6.60 14.01 -6.47
C LEU A 161 -5.61 12.97 -7.01
N LYS A 162 -5.93 11.68 -6.92
CA LYS A 162 -5.07 10.56 -7.35
C LYS A 162 -3.73 10.45 -6.61
N ALA A 163 -3.61 11.04 -5.43
CA ALA A 163 -2.47 10.90 -4.52
C ALA A 163 -2.71 9.72 -3.54
N ARG A 164 -2.99 8.54 -4.07
CA ARG A 164 -3.48 7.37 -3.31
C ARG A 164 -2.51 6.88 -2.23
N ARG A 165 -1.20 6.88 -2.50
CA ARG A 165 -0.21 6.43 -1.51
C ARG A 165 -0.12 7.41 -0.34
N LEU A 166 -0.18 8.70 -0.64
CA LEU A 166 -0.20 9.74 0.38
C LEU A 166 -1.52 9.71 1.19
N ALA A 167 -2.66 9.51 0.53
CA ALA A 167 -3.94 9.31 1.18
C ALA A 167 -3.90 8.12 2.17
N GLN A 168 -3.36 6.97 1.73
CA GLN A 168 -3.18 5.81 2.58
C GLN A 168 -2.30 6.13 3.79
N ALA A 169 -1.15 6.79 3.60
CA ALA A 169 -0.26 7.13 4.71
C ALA A 169 -0.93 8.06 5.74
N VAL A 170 -1.77 9.00 5.29
CA VAL A 170 -2.57 9.87 6.17
C VAL A 170 -3.66 9.08 6.90
N SER A 171 -4.31 8.13 6.22
CA SER A 171 -5.31 7.24 6.83
C SER A 171 -4.69 6.36 7.91
N GLU A 172 -3.55 5.72 7.62
CA GLU A 172 -2.83 4.87 8.57
C GLU A 172 -2.42 5.65 9.83
N LEU A 173 -2.03 6.93 9.69
CA LEU A 173 -1.75 7.79 10.84
C LEU A 173 -3.02 8.06 11.66
N ALA A 174 -4.15 8.31 11.01
CA ALA A 174 -5.44 8.51 11.70
C ALA A 174 -5.86 7.24 12.46
N ASP A 175 -5.71 6.07 11.84
CA ASP A 175 -6.04 4.77 12.45
C ASP A 175 -5.17 4.51 13.70
N LEU A 176 -3.88 4.85 13.68
CA LEU A 176 -3.01 4.76 14.87
C LEU A 176 -3.45 5.72 16.00
N LEU A 177 -3.84 6.95 15.67
CA LEU A 177 -4.33 7.89 16.68
C LEU A 177 -5.66 7.43 17.29
N GLU A 178 -6.54 6.83 16.49
CA GLU A 178 -7.81 6.27 16.94
C GLU A 178 -7.61 5.04 17.83
N ALA A 179 -6.76 4.09 17.42
CA ALA A 179 -6.40 2.92 18.23
C ALA A 179 -5.85 3.33 19.61
N ARG A 180 -5.08 4.43 19.66
CA ARG A 180 -4.59 5.00 20.91
C ARG A 180 -5.70 5.54 21.80
N LEU A 181 -6.72 6.21 21.26
CA LEU A 181 -7.88 6.70 22.05
C LEU A 181 -8.65 5.53 22.68
N HIS A 182 -8.74 4.41 21.97
CA HIS A 182 -9.39 3.19 22.45
C HIS A 182 -8.50 2.31 23.36
N ARG A 183 -7.26 2.75 23.68
CA ARG A 183 -6.26 2.02 24.49
C ARG A 183 -6.01 0.58 24.01
N ALA A 184 -6.06 0.36 22.69
CA ALA A 184 -6.16 -0.98 22.13
C ALA A 184 -4.81 -1.71 21.92
N GLU A 185 -3.68 -1.01 21.79
CA GLU A 185 -2.39 -1.66 21.43
C GLU A 185 -1.22 -1.28 22.34
N PRO A 186 -0.44 -2.26 22.83
CA PRO A 186 0.92 -2.04 23.31
C PRO A 186 1.84 -1.62 22.16
N GLN A 187 2.85 -0.76 22.42
CA GLN A 187 3.94 -0.43 21.47
C GLN A 187 3.56 0.43 20.24
N ILE A 188 2.44 1.15 20.30
CA ILE A 188 2.01 2.03 19.21
C ILE A 188 2.97 3.20 18.97
N GLU A 189 3.80 3.56 19.96
CA GLU A 189 4.73 4.70 19.90
C GLU A 189 5.73 4.58 18.75
N HIS A 190 6.32 3.40 18.56
CA HIS A 190 7.30 3.17 17.51
C HIS A 190 6.65 3.25 16.12
N ARG A 191 5.51 2.56 15.94
CA ARG A 191 4.73 2.60 14.69
C ARG A 191 4.31 4.03 14.35
N TYR A 192 3.80 4.78 15.34
CA TYR A 192 3.42 6.18 15.20
C TYR A 192 4.61 7.06 14.78
N ALA A 193 5.74 6.97 15.48
CA ALA A 193 6.92 7.77 15.17
C ALA A 193 7.42 7.51 13.74
N GLN A 194 7.49 6.23 13.36
CA GLN A 194 7.91 5.83 12.01
C GLN A 194 6.94 6.33 10.93
N ARG A 195 5.62 6.17 11.12
CA ARG A 195 4.61 6.61 10.15
C ARG A 195 4.60 8.14 10.00
N LEU A 196 4.67 8.87 11.11
CA LEU A 196 4.71 10.32 11.08
C LEU A 196 5.99 10.85 10.42
N ALA A 197 7.15 10.26 10.73
CA ALA A 197 8.41 10.64 10.10
C ALA A 197 8.39 10.42 8.58
N ASN A 198 7.93 9.26 8.13
CA ASN A 198 7.81 8.93 6.71
C ASN A 198 6.82 9.86 5.98
N LEU A 199 5.68 10.14 6.60
CA LEU A 199 4.69 11.07 6.07
C LEU A 199 5.27 12.49 5.94
N TRP A 200 5.93 12.98 6.99
CA TRP A 200 6.54 14.30 6.99
C TRP A 200 7.64 14.44 5.93
N LEU A 201 8.55 13.46 5.83
CA LEU A 201 9.62 13.45 4.82
C LEU A 201 9.03 13.48 3.40
N THR A 202 8.00 12.66 3.14
CA THR A 202 7.33 12.60 1.84
C THR A 202 6.66 13.92 1.49
N LEU A 203 5.89 14.49 2.42
CA LEU A 203 5.22 15.78 2.23
C LEU A 203 6.22 16.91 2.01
N ARG A 204 7.36 16.88 2.72
CA ARG A 204 8.41 17.89 2.56
C ARG A 204 9.08 17.80 1.21
N ALA A 205 9.42 16.61 0.74
CA ALA A 205 9.99 16.41 -0.59
C ALA A 205 9.02 16.85 -1.70
N LEU A 206 7.74 16.52 -1.58
CA LEU A 206 6.70 16.98 -2.51
C LEU A 206 6.55 18.51 -2.49
N GLN A 207 6.57 19.14 -1.31
CA GLN A 207 6.53 20.60 -1.20
C GLN A 207 7.73 21.25 -1.90
N GLU A 208 8.95 20.72 -1.71
CA GLU A 208 10.16 21.24 -2.34
C GLU A 208 10.18 21.01 -3.85
N HIS A 209 9.59 19.91 -4.33
CA HIS A 209 9.35 19.68 -5.75
C HIS A 209 8.38 20.71 -6.34
N TYR A 210 7.21 20.93 -5.73
CA TYR A 210 6.22 21.91 -6.23
C TYR A 210 6.68 23.37 -6.15
N THR A 211 7.72 23.67 -5.39
CA THR A 211 8.30 25.01 -5.29
C THR A 211 9.59 25.16 -6.09
N ASP A 212 9.93 24.15 -6.90
CA ASP A 212 11.15 24.05 -7.71
C ASP A 212 12.47 24.23 -6.91
N ARG A 213 12.42 24.13 -5.59
CA ARG A 213 13.60 24.24 -4.72
C ARG A 213 14.48 23.00 -4.81
N ARG A 214 13.84 21.83 -4.87
CA ARG A 214 14.49 20.53 -5.02
C ARG A 214 13.60 19.62 -5.87
N PRO A 215 13.69 19.73 -7.21
CA PRO A 215 12.85 18.93 -8.09
C PRO A 215 13.19 17.44 -7.97
N LEU A 216 12.19 16.64 -7.64
CA LEU A 216 12.28 15.17 -7.70
C LEU A 216 12.30 14.66 -9.15
N PRO A 217 13.03 13.58 -9.44
CA PRO A 217 12.82 12.80 -10.66
C PRO A 217 11.35 12.40 -10.81
N LEU A 218 10.84 12.44 -12.05
CA LEU A 218 9.41 12.21 -12.34
C LEU A 218 8.89 10.90 -11.72
N HIS A 219 9.67 9.82 -11.85
CA HIS A 219 9.29 8.52 -11.32
C HIS A 219 9.15 8.52 -9.79
N GLN A 220 10.04 9.24 -9.09
CA GLN A 220 10.02 9.35 -7.63
C GLN A 220 8.82 10.18 -7.17
N TYR A 221 8.54 11.29 -7.85
CA TYR A 221 7.35 12.11 -7.63
C TYR A 221 6.05 11.30 -7.81
N GLU A 222 5.94 10.57 -8.92
CA GLU A 222 4.73 9.78 -9.22
C GLU A 222 4.54 8.59 -8.28
N GLU A 223 5.64 7.97 -7.83
CA GLU A 223 5.63 6.89 -6.84
C GLU A 223 5.21 7.40 -5.44
N MET A 224 5.69 8.59 -5.04
CA MET A 224 5.27 9.24 -3.78
C MET A 224 3.78 9.56 -3.76
N LEU A 225 3.22 9.97 -4.89
CA LEU A 225 1.77 10.16 -5.02
C LEU A 225 1.00 8.84 -5.11
N GLY A 226 1.63 7.76 -5.60
CA GLY A 226 0.97 6.47 -5.82
C GLY A 226 0.25 6.38 -7.16
N ARG A 227 0.90 6.85 -8.24
CA ARG A 227 0.41 6.68 -9.61
C ARG A 227 0.19 5.19 -9.92
N THR A 228 -0.92 4.88 -10.58
CA THR A 228 -1.13 3.55 -11.16
C THR A 228 -0.45 3.48 -12.52
N TRP A 229 0.54 2.61 -12.64
CA TRP A 229 1.29 2.35 -13.88
C TRP A 229 0.53 1.39 -14.79
N ARG A 230 0.31 1.80 -16.04
CA ARG A 230 -0.21 0.93 -17.10
C ARG A 230 0.96 0.40 -17.93
N GLU A 231 0.71 -0.67 -18.70
CA GLU A 231 1.73 -1.30 -19.53
C GLU A 231 2.43 -0.31 -20.49
N LYS A 232 1.68 0.61 -21.08
CA LYS A 232 2.22 1.68 -21.94
C LYS A 232 3.11 2.71 -21.22
N ASP A 233 3.04 2.75 -19.89
CA ASP A 233 3.81 3.67 -19.05
C ASP A 233 5.14 3.01 -18.59
N LEU A 234 5.37 1.73 -18.90
CA LEU A 234 6.55 0.98 -18.47
C LEU A 234 7.72 1.19 -19.44
N GLU A 235 8.93 1.25 -18.90
CA GLU A 235 10.15 1.32 -19.72
C GLU A 235 10.36 -0.03 -20.43
N PRO A 236 10.36 -0.08 -21.77
CA PRO A 236 10.54 -1.35 -22.47
C PRO A 236 11.99 -1.81 -22.37
N ARG A 237 12.18 -3.11 -22.10
CA ARG A 237 13.45 -3.83 -22.28
C ARG A 237 13.20 -5.14 -23.00
N GLU A 238 14.25 -5.66 -23.65
CA GLU A 238 14.15 -6.86 -24.47
C GLU A 238 15.29 -7.81 -24.16
N ASN A 239 15.04 -9.09 -24.43
CA ASN A 239 16.02 -10.18 -24.42
C ASN A 239 16.80 -10.34 -23.10
N LEU A 240 16.14 -10.15 -21.95
CA LEU A 240 16.77 -10.41 -20.65
C LEU A 240 16.86 -11.92 -20.39
N ARG A 241 18.04 -12.40 -20.01
CA ARG A 241 18.26 -13.81 -19.61
C ARG A 241 18.07 -13.92 -18.11
N LEU A 242 16.91 -14.38 -17.65
CA LEU A 242 16.53 -14.33 -16.25
C LEU A 242 16.62 -15.70 -15.58
N ALA A 243 17.16 -15.73 -14.36
CA ALA A 243 17.06 -16.85 -13.44
C ALA A 243 16.31 -16.43 -12.17
N GLU A 244 15.39 -17.26 -11.70
CA GLU A 244 14.74 -17.06 -10.40
C GLU A 244 15.72 -17.42 -9.29
N LEU A 245 15.90 -16.51 -8.33
CA LEU A 245 16.73 -16.71 -7.14
C LEU A 245 15.89 -17.03 -5.90
N ALA A 246 14.63 -16.62 -5.87
CA ALA A 246 13.65 -16.98 -4.85
C ALA A 246 12.23 -16.75 -5.36
N TYR A 247 11.25 -17.37 -4.71
CA TYR A 247 9.84 -17.09 -4.89
C TYR A 247 9.16 -16.97 -3.54
N GLU A 248 8.16 -16.09 -3.44
CA GLU A 248 7.36 -15.88 -2.25
C GLU A 248 5.88 -15.78 -2.62
N ASN A 249 5.05 -16.46 -1.84
CA ASN A 249 3.61 -16.52 -2.01
C ASN A 249 2.97 -16.06 -0.70
N LEU A 250 2.19 -14.97 -0.73
CA LEU A 250 1.63 -14.39 0.47
C LEU A 250 0.23 -13.82 0.27
N ILE A 251 -0.57 -13.84 1.33
CA ILE A 251 -1.91 -13.27 1.36
C ILE A 251 -1.89 -12.04 2.26
N THR A 252 -2.36 -10.91 1.74
CA THR A 252 -2.47 -9.66 2.51
C THR A 252 -3.71 -9.69 3.40
N PRO A 253 -3.68 -8.97 4.54
CA PRO A 253 -4.88 -8.74 5.36
C PRO A 253 -6.04 -8.10 4.59
N THR A 254 -5.72 -7.35 3.53
CA THR A 254 -6.70 -6.72 2.63
C THR A 254 -7.33 -7.69 1.63
N GLY A 255 -7.02 -8.99 1.71
CA GLY A 255 -7.61 -10.04 0.88
C GLY A 255 -7.02 -10.13 -0.52
N PHE A 256 -5.72 -9.86 -0.68
CA PHE A 256 -5.00 -10.06 -1.94
C PHE A 256 -3.96 -11.16 -1.81
N ARG A 257 -3.86 -12.02 -2.81
CA ARG A 257 -2.73 -12.90 -3.02
C ARG A 257 -1.63 -12.18 -3.79
N LEU A 258 -0.40 -12.40 -3.38
CA LEU A 258 0.82 -11.86 -3.96
C LEU A 258 1.73 -13.04 -4.29
N ASP A 259 1.98 -13.26 -5.58
CA ASP A 259 3.01 -14.18 -6.06
C ASP A 259 4.22 -13.34 -6.52
N ILE A 260 5.35 -13.53 -5.87
CA ILE A 260 6.57 -12.73 -6.06
C ILE A 260 7.69 -13.65 -6.53
N SER A 261 8.26 -13.37 -7.69
CA SER A 261 9.50 -13.99 -8.16
C SER A 261 10.64 -12.99 -8.06
N HIS A 262 11.72 -13.36 -7.37
CA HIS A 262 12.97 -12.61 -7.34
C HIS A 262 13.86 -13.12 -8.45
N LEU A 263 14.22 -12.25 -9.38
CA LEU A 263 14.87 -12.60 -10.64
C LEU A 263 16.23 -11.91 -10.71
N MET A 264 17.18 -12.55 -11.36
CA MET A 264 18.45 -11.93 -11.72
C MET A 264 18.65 -12.02 -13.22
N ASP A 265 19.05 -10.91 -13.83
CA ASP A 265 19.61 -10.92 -15.17
C ASP A 265 21.01 -11.53 -15.13
N LEU A 266 21.14 -12.67 -15.80
CA LEU A 266 22.36 -13.46 -15.83
C LEU A 266 23.52 -12.69 -16.46
N ASP A 267 23.25 -11.79 -17.39
CA ASP A 267 24.31 -11.07 -18.09
C ASP A 267 24.86 -9.91 -17.26
N SER A 268 23.99 -9.11 -16.62
CA SER A 268 24.41 -7.94 -15.85
C SER A 268 24.54 -8.16 -14.33
N GLY A 269 23.95 -9.23 -13.78
CA GLY A 269 23.80 -9.41 -12.34
C GLY A 269 22.67 -8.58 -11.71
N THR A 270 21.96 -7.78 -12.51
CA THR A 270 20.89 -6.90 -12.02
C THR A 270 19.75 -7.71 -11.41
N LEU A 271 19.33 -7.33 -10.20
CA LEU A 271 18.21 -7.95 -9.49
C LEU A 271 16.89 -7.25 -9.82
N TYR A 272 15.88 -8.06 -10.12
CA TYR A 272 14.52 -7.65 -10.45
C TYR A 272 13.51 -8.42 -9.61
N ARG A 273 12.27 -7.92 -9.60
CA ARG A 273 11.12 -8.64 -9.05
C ARG A 273 9.96 -8.68 -10.03
N GLU A 274 9.37 -9.85 -10.23
CA GLU A 274 8.05 -9.99 -10.85
C GLU A 274 7.02 -10.15 -9.73
N MET A 275 5.89 -9.45 -9.82
CA MET A 275 4.84 -9.53 -8.81
C MET A 275 3.46 -9.59 -9.45
N LYS A 276 2.74 -10.67 -9.16
CA LYS A 276 1.34 -10.88 -9.54
C LYS A 276 0.46 -10.64 -8.32
N ILE A 277 -0.51 -9.72 -8.44
CA ILE A 277 -1.46 -9.37 -7.38
C ILE A 277 -2.84 -9.86 -7.80
N VAL A 278 -3.47 -10.72 -6.99
CA VAL A 278 -4.78 -11.32 -7.28
C VAL A 278 -5.73 -11.05 -6.10
N PRO A 279 -6.85 -10.35 -6.28
CA PRO A 279 -7.84 -10.19 -5.21
C PRO A 279 -8.58 -11.51 -4.93
N LEU A 280 -8.63 -11.93 -3.67
CA LEU A 280 -9.28 -13.17 -3.22
C LEU A 280 -10.81 -13.04 -3.13
N ASN A 281 -11.34 -11.81 -3.07
CA ASN A 281 -12.77 -11.54 -2.88
C ASN A 281 -13.59 -11.59 -4.19
N LEU A 282 -12.99 -11.98 -5.33
CA LEU A 282 -13.71 -12.12 -6.59
C LEU A 282 -14.63 -13.35 -6.53
N ARG A 283 -15.94 -13.11 -6.36
CA ARG A 283 -17.02 -14.13 -6.38
C ARG A 283 -17.21 -14.85 -7.74
N PHE A 284 -16.35 -14.57 -8.73
CA PHE A 284 -16.44 -15.12 -10.07
C PHE A 284 -15.02 -15.33 -10.60
N GLY A 285 -14.51 -16.56 -10.53
CA GLY A 285 -13.19 -16.90 -11.06
C GLY A 285 -12.87 -18.38 -10.93
N ASP A 286 -12.31 -18.94 -11.99
CA ASP A 286 -11.71 -20.27 -12.11
C ASP A 286 -10.85 -20.63 -10.86
N PRO A 287 -11.04 -21.80 -10.21
CA PRO A 287 -10.21 -22.26 -9.10
C PRO A 287 -8.70 -22.16 -9.35
N ALA A 288 -8.25 -22.29 -10.61
CA ALA A 288 -6.85 -22.11 -10.99
C ALA A 288 -6.33 -20.68 -10.73
N GLN A 289 -7.20 -19.67 -10.63
CA GLN A 289 -6.81 -18.31 -10.25
C GLN A 289 -6.52 -18.16 -8.76
N LEU A 290 -6.95 -19.12 -7.93
CA LEU A 290 -6.65 -19.20 -6.49
C LEU A 290 -5.38 -20.00 -6.22
N GLU A 291 -4.90 -20.80 -7.17
CA GLU A 291 -3.64 -21.53 -7.08
C GLU A 291 -2.42 -20.59 -7.14
N PHE A 292 -1.53 -20.76 -6.17
CA PHE A 292 -0.25 -20.06 -6.15
C PHE A 292 0.57 -20.38 -7.39
N LYS A 293 1.27 -19.37 -7.92
CA LYS A 293 2.24 -19.59 -8.98
C LYS A 293 3.34 -20.54 -8.46
N PRO A 294 3.67 -21.63 -9.19
CA PRO A 294 4.80 -22.48 -8.81
C PRO A 294 6.13 -21.78 -9.07
N ALA A 295 7.17 -22.24 -8.37
CA ALA A 295 8.55 -21.82 -8.61
C ALA A 295 8.97 -22.05 -10.06
N ARG A 296 9.78 -21.14 -10.62
CA ARG A 296 10.38 -21.33 -11.94
C ARG A 296 11.61 -22.21 -11.80
N SER A 297 11.49 -23.48 -12.21
CA SER A 297 12.58 -24.46 -12.13
C SER A 297 13.67 -24.27 -13.19
N GLN A 298 13.39 -23.50 -14.26
CA GLN A 298 14.33 -23.27 -15.35
C GLN A 298 14.53 -21.77 -15.63
N PRO A 299 15.77 -21.38 -16.00
CA PRO A 299 16.05 -20.05 -16.55
C PRO A 299 15.25 -19.77 -17.83
N LEU A 300 14.92 -18.50 -18.05
CA LEU A 300 14.09 -18.06 -19.18
C LEU A 300 14.72 -16.90 -19.94
N LEU A 301 14.34 -16.78 -21.21
CA LEU A 301 14.58 -15.61 -22.04
C LEU A 301 13.32 -14.75 -22.02
N ALA A 302 13.37 -13.61 -21.34
CA ALA A 302 12.31 -12.62 -21.37
C ALA A 302 12.52 -11.71 -22.58
N LYS A 303 11.96 -12.13 -23.72
CA LYS A 303 12.07 -11.43 -25.02
C LYS A 303 11.59 -10.00 -24.94
N ARG A 304 10.52 -9.76 -24.17
CA ARG A 304 9.97 -8.42 -23.96
C ARG A 304 9.50 -8.26 -22.51
N VAL A 305 9.98 -7.21 -21.86
CA VAL A 305 9.59 -6.82 -20.50
C VAL A 305 9.27 -5.33 -20.43
N GLY A 306 8.39 -4.96 -19.51
CA GLY A 306 8.20 -3.57 -19.09
C GLY A 306 8.73 -3.38 -17.67
N LEU A 307 9.66 -2.44 -17.47
CA LEU A 307 10.16 -2.07 -16.15
C LEU A 307 9.25 -1.02 -15.53
N TYR A 308 8.86 -1.28 -14.28
CA TYR A 308 8.21 -0.28 -13.45
C TYR A 308 9.28 0.67 -12.90
N PRO A 309 8.95 1.97 -12.81
CA PRO A 309 9.78 2.90 -12.06
C PRO A 309 9.89 2.50 -10.59
N GLY A 310 11.00 2.93 -9.97
CA GLY A 310 11.22 2.77 -8.54
C GLY A 310 12.60 2.22 -8.21
N TYR A 311 12.78 1.92 -6.93
CA TYR A 311 14.03 1.42 -6.37
C TYR A 311 14.31 -0.03 -6.75
N ALA A 312 15.59 -0.38 -6.73
CA ALA A 312 16.03 -1.77 -6.83
C ALA A 312 15.53 -2.60 -5.63
N PRO A 313 15.18 -3.90 -5.83
CA PRO A 313 15.08 -4.56 -7.13
C PRO A 313 13.85 -4.03 -7.89
N GLN A 314 14.10 -3.56 -9.12
CA GLN A 314 13.04 -2.94 -9.91
C GLN A 314 11.99 -3.99 -10.24
N ARG A 315 10.72 -3.57 -10.15
CA ARG A 315 9.64 -4.45 -10.56
C ARG A 315 9.64 -4.51 -12.09
N LEU A 316 9.48 -5.70 -12.64
CA LEU A 316 9.27 -5.90 -14.06
C LEU A 316 7.93 -6.61 -14.32
N LYS A 317 7.42 -6.45 -15.53
CA LYS A 317 6.33 -7.24 -16.10
C LYS A 317 6.88 -7.98 -17.31
N ILE A 318 6.89 -9.31 -17.25
CA ILE A 318 7.25 -10.14 -18.40
C ILE A 318 6.06 -10.16 -19.36
N LEU A 319 6.26 -9.74 -20.60
CA LEU A 319 5.21 -9.67 -21.63
C LEU A 319 5.32 -10.81 -22.63
N GLU A 320 6.55 -11.20 -22.94
CA GLU A 320 6.84 -12.36 -23.78
C GLU A 320 8.08 -13.09 -23.22
N GLU A 321 7.96 -14.39 -23.02
CA GLU A 321 9.04 -15.27 -22.57
C GLU A 321 9.20 -16.49 -23.48
N ALA A 322 10.40 -17.04 -23.48
CA ALA A 322 10.73 -18.32 -24.07
C ALA A 322 11.71 -19.09 -23.15
N PRO A 323 11.80 -20.42 -23.26
CA PRO A 323 12.84 -21.18 -22.58
C PRO A 323 14.22 -20.71 -23.01
N LEU A 324 15.16 -20.59 -22.06
CA LEU A 324 16.53 -20.20 -22.39
C LEU A 324 17.33 -21.35 -23.04
N GLY A 325 16.88 -22.60 -22.86
CA GLY A 325 17.54 -23.80 -23.39
C GLY A 325 18.81 -24.22 -22.63
N GLN A 326 19.16 -23.51 -21.56
CA GLN A 326 20.27 -23.84 -20.64
C GLN A 326 19.70 -24.20 -19.27
N SER A 327 20.27 -25.23 -18.64
CA SER A 327 19.86 -25.63 -17.31
C SER A 327 20.37 -24.65 -16.25
N PHE A 328 19.79 -24.70 -15.05
CA PHE A 328 20.27 -23.93 -13.91
C PHE A 328 21.72 -24.30 -13.56
N ALA A 329 22.10 -25.58 -13.72
CA ALA A 329 23.46 -26.06 -13.48
C ALA A 329 24.47 -25.42 -14.43
N ASP A 330 24.13 -25.30 -15.71
CA ASP A 330 25.00 -24.68 -16.73
C ASP A 330 25.28 -23.21 -16.41
N LEU A 331 24.28 -22.52 -15.85
CA LEU A 331 24.33 -21.10 -15.54
C LEU A 331 24.80 -20.79 -14.12
N PHE A 332 24.97 -21.80 -13.27
CA PHE A 332 25.41 -21.61 -11.89
C PHE A 332 26.73 -20.85 -11.75
N PRO A 333 27.78 -21.09 -12.58
CA PRO A 333 29.00 -20.29 -12.53
C PRO A 333 28.78 -18.80 -12.85
N GLN A 334 27.86 -18.50 -13.78
CA GLN A 334 27.48 -17.13 -14.12
C GLN A 334 26.72 -16.47 -12.96
N ILE A 335 25.83 -17.20 -12.30
CA ILE A 335 25.11 -16.71 -11.11
C ILE A 335 26.07 -16.41 -9.97
N ARG A 336 26.98 -17.34 -9.67
CA ARG A 336 27.97 -17.19 -8.59
C ARG A 336 28.90 -16.00 -8.83
N ARG A 337 29.23 -15.67 -10.09
CA ARG A 337 30.08 -14.52 -10.42
C ARG A 337 29.49 -13.18 -9.97
N HIS A 338 28.17 -13.06 -9.93
CA HIS A 338 27.48 -11.83 -9.52
C HIS A 338 27.22 -11.75 -8.01
N ALA A 339 27.59 -12.78 -7.25
CA ALA A 339 27.41 -12.80 -5.81
C ALA A 339 28.49 -11.98 -5.10
N LEU A 340 28.09 -11.16 -4.13
CA LEU A 340 29.01 -10.39 -3.29
C LEU A 340 29.84 -11.33 -2.42
N THR A 341 31.15 -11.20 -2.49
CA THR A 341 32.10 -11.98 -1.68
C THR A 341 32.64 -11.21 -0.49
N SER A 342 32.43 -9.89 -0.40
CA SER A 342 32.93 -9.03 0.68
C SER A 342 31.81 -8.55 1.61
N ALA A 343 32.02 -8.70 2.92
CA ALA A 343 31.11 -8.19 3.92
C ALA A 343 31.13 -6.64 3.97
N HIS A 344 32.30 -6.01 3.80
CA HIS A 344 32.42 -4.57 3.65
C HIS A 344 31.61 -4.03 2.47
N GLU A 345 31.74 -4.63 1.29
CA GLU A 345 31.01 -4.18 0.10
C GLU A 345 29.50 -4.26 0.31
N ALA A 346 29.00 -5.35 0.90
CA ALA A 346 27.60 -5.48 1.25
C ALA A 346 27.12 -4.38 2.21
N ARG A 347 27.93 -4.00 3.23
CA ARG A 347 27.61 -2.86 4.11
C ARG A 347 27.52 -1.56 3.33
N MET A 348 28.50 -1.30 2.47
CA MET A 348 28.54 -0.06 1.69
C MET A 348 27.37 0.05 0.71
N GLN A 349 26.92 -1.06 0.12
CA GLN A 349 25.71 -1.08 -0.70
C GLN A 349 24.47 -0.71 0.10
N LEU A 350 24.30 -1.25 1.31
CA LEU A 350 23.16 -0.87 2.16
C LEU A 350 23.24 0.59 2.62
N ILE A 351 24.42 1.08 3.02
CA ILE A 351 24.61 2.48 3.44
C ILE A 351 24.30 3.43 2.29
N ALA A 352 24.79 3.13 1.08
CA ALA A 352 24.49 3.92 -0.11
C ALA A 352 22.98 3.90 -0.43
N HIS A 353 22.34 2.73 -0.33
CA HIS A 353 20.89 2.59 -0.51
C HIS A 353 20.10 3.39 0.54
N ALA A 354 20.49 3.31 1.81
CA ALA A 354 19.86 4.03 2.92
C ALA A 354 20.14 5.55 2.93
N SER A 355 21.06 6.04 2.09
CA SER A 355 21.32 7.48 1.93
C SER A 355 20.15 8.20 1.25
N ASP A 356 19.33 7.48 0.47
CA ASP A 356 18.04 7.97 0.02
C ASP A 356 16.97 7.63 1.07
N PRO A 357 16.40 8.63 1.78
CA PRO A 357 15.40 8.40 2.83
C PRO A 357 14.08 7.79 2.30
N PHE A 358 13.88 7.73 0.98
CA PHE A 358 12.71 7.15 0.34
C PHE A 358 12.95 5.75 -0.23
N ALA A 359 14.20 5.29 -0.24
CA ALA A 359 14.51 3.93 -0.61
C ALA A 359 13.90 2.94 0.41
N PRO A 360 13.49 1.72 -0.02
CA PRO A 360 13.05 0.69 0.90
C PRO A 360 14.08 0.43 2.00
N PRO A 361 13.69 0.13 3.25
CA PRO A 361 14.65 -0.07 4.35
C PRO A 361 15.55 -1.31 4.18
N GLN A 362 15.22 -2.16 3.20
CA GLN A 362 15.95 -3.38 2.86
C GLN A 362 16.51 -3.26 1.45
N HIS A 363 17.72 -3.78 1.25
CA HIS A 363 18.37 -3.86 -0.05
C HIS A 363 18.59 -5.33 -0.42
N THR A 364 18.12 -5.78 -1.58
CA THR A 364 18.32 -7.18 -2.00
C THR A 364 19.75 -7.44 -2.39
N ALA A 365 20.30 -8.58 -1.99
CA ALA A 365 21.64 -8.99 -2.37
C ALA A 365 21.73 -10.49 -2.61
N LEU A 366 22.59 -10.87 -3.55
CA LEU A 366 23.13 -12.22 -3.68
C LEU A 366 24.53 -12.20 -3.09
N ILE A 367 24.79 -13.09 -2.15
CA ILE A 367 26.08 -13.18 -1.45
C ILE A 367 26.71 -14.56 -1.63
N ALA A 368 28.03 -14.63 -1.63
CA ALA A 368 28.80 -15.86 -1.64
C ALA A 368 29.78 -15.85 -0.45
N PRO A 369 29.31 -16.26 0.74
CA PRO A 369 30.17 -16.40 1.90
C PRO A 369 31.38 -17.29 1.62
N ALA A 370 32.53 -16.96 2.20
CA ALA A 370 33.64 -17.89 2.29
C ALA A 370 33.34 -18.94 3.36
N GLN A 371 32.81 -18.51 4.50
CA GLN A 371 32.44 -19.38 5.61
C GLN A 371 31.17 -18.90 6.31
N LEU A 372 30.44 -19.83 6.92
CA LEU A 372 29.40 -19.53 7.91
C LEU A 372 29.94 -19.87 9.30
N VAL A 373 29.91 -18.89 10.20
CA VAL A 373 30.44 -19.00 11.55
C VAL A 373 29.29 -18.97 12.55
N TRP A 374 29.33 -19.87 13.52
CA TRP A 374 28.38 -19.91 14.64
C TRP A 374 29.11 -19.52 15.91
N ALA A 375 28.73 -18.37 16.47
CA ALA A 375 29.34 -17.83 17.67
C ALA A 375 28.26 -17.23 18.58
N GLU A 376 28.31 -17.54 19.87
CA GLU A 376 27.43 -16.95 20.89
C GLU A 376 25.93 -17.10 20.58
N GLY A 377 25.54 -18.23 19.98
CA GLY A 377 24.14 -18.49 19.61
C GLY A 377 23.66 -17.70 18.38
N ARG A 378 24.54 -16.97 17.69
CA ARG A 378 24.26 -16.24 16.44
C ARG A 378 25.01 -16.85 15.27
N ALA A 379 24.45 -16.71 14.07
CA ALA A 379 25.14 -17.05 12.84
C ALA A 379 25.71 -15.81 12.18
N TRP A 380 26.84 -16.00 11.52
CA TRP A 380 27.59 -14.98 10.82
C TRP A 380 28.02 -15.53 9.48
N TRP A 381 28.15 -14.65 8.48
CA TRP A 381 28.89 -14.98 7.28
C TRP A 381 30.21 -14.22 7.30
N ALA A 382 31.28 -14.92 6.96
CA ALA A 382 32.63 -14.39 6.89
C ALA A 382 33.10 -14.41 5.43
N ASP A 383 33.75 -13.33 5.01
CA ASP A 383 34.45 -13.28 3.72
C ASP A 383 35.85 -13.90 3.79
N GLU A 384 36.57 -13.91 2.66
CA GLU A 384 37.91 -14.48 2.55
C GLU A 384 38.95 -13.73 3.41
N ASN A 385 38.69 -12.48 3.77
CA ASN A 385 39.55 -11.67 4.64
C ASN A 385 39.20 -11.86 6.13
N GLY A 386 38.20 -12.69 6.45
CA GLY A 386 37.73 -12.92 7.82
C GLY A 386 36.81 -11.82 8.34
N GLU A 387 36.39 -10.88 7.49
CA GLU A 387 35.44 -9.86 7.87
C GLU A 387 34.05 -10.47 8.02
N MET A 388 33.41 -10.23 9.16
CA MET A 388 32.14 -10.85 9.49
C MET A 388 30.97 -9.89 9.32
N MET A 389 29.80 -10.45 9.00
CA MET A 389 28.53 -9.75 9.09
C MET A 389 27.48 -10.70 9.72
N PRO A 390 26.61 -10.18 10.61
CA PRO A 390 25.60 -11.01 11.24
C PRO A 390 24.60 -11.54 10.20
N LEU A 391 24.23 -12.81 10.35
CA LEU A 391 23.06 -13.38 9.71
C LEU A 391 21.87 -13.25 10.66
N ALA A 392 20.84 -12.55 10.19
CA ALA A 392 19.58 -12.46 10.91
C ALA A 392 18.80 -13.77 10.71
N LEU A 393 18.99 -14.69 11.66
CA LEU A 393 18.22 -15.91 11.76
C LEU A 393 16.94 -15.61 12.52
N LEU A 394 15.84 -15.42 11.79
CA LEU A 394 14.53 -15.53 12.42
C LEU A 394 14.36 -17.01 12.79
N THR A 395 14.54 -17.39 14.05
CA THR A 395 14.36 -18.77 14.53
C THR A 395 12.88 -19.03 14.89
N LEU A 396 12.44 -20.29 14.83
CA LEU A 396 11.05 -20.71 15.10
C LEU A 396 10.48 -20.10 16.39
N PRO A 397 11.19 -20.07 17.54
CA PRO A 397 10.64 -19.49 18.78
C PRO A 397 10.48 -17.97 18.71
N THR A 398 11.44 -17.25 18.11
CA THR A 398 11.34 -15.79 17.93
C THR A 398 10.25 -15.42 16.94
N LEU A 399 10.05 -16.25 15.91
CA LEU A 399 9.02 -16.04 14.90
C LEU A 399 7.64 -16.51 15.37
N ILE A 400 7.53 -17.54 16.22
CA ILE A 400 6.30 -17.89 16.96
C ILE A 400 5.95 -16.78 17.94
N ALA A 401 6.92 -16.22 18.68
CA ALA A 401 6.64 -15.09 19.57
C ALA A 401 6.22 -13.83 18.79
N GLN A 402 6.87 -13.53 17.66
CA GLN A 402 6.48 -12.43 16.77
C GLN A 402 5.17 -12.70 16.03
N GLN A 403 4.91 -13.93 15.58
CA GLN A 403 3.62 -14.33 14.98
C GLN A 403 2.53 -14.36 16.03
N GLN A 404 2.77 -14.81 17.26
CA GLN A 404 1.78 -14.79 18.35
C GLN A 404 1.46 -13.35 18.75
N ALA A 405 2.45 -12.46 18.77
CA ALA A 405 2.21 -11.02 18.93
C ALA A 405 1.40 -10.43 17.75
N LEU A 406 1.71 -10.83 16.51
CA LEU A 406 0.99 -10.38 15.31
C LEU A 406 -0.43 -11.01 15.20
N LEU A 407 -0.59 -12.27 15.62
CA LEU A 407 -1.84 -13.03 15.67
C LEU A 407 -2.77 -12.52 16.76
N ALA A 408 -2.21 -12.06 17.89
CA ALA A 408 -2.97 -11.40 18.94
C ALA A 408 -3.55 -10.04 18.48
N GLU A 409 -2.98 -9.44 17.43
CA GLU A 409 -3.46 -8.20 16.80
C GLU A 409 -4.38 -8.45 15.59
N LEU A 410 -4.54 -9.71 15.14
CA LEU A 410 -5.38 -10.05 13.98
C LEU A 410 -6.79 -10.50 14.43
N PRO A 411 -7.85 -10.19 13.65
CA PRO A 411 -9.18 -10.73 13.90
C PRO A 411 -9.16 -12.27 13.85
N GLU A 412 -10.00 -12.92 14.65
CA GLU A 412 -10.20 -14.38 14.61
C GLU A 412 -10.40 -14.87 13.17
N GLY A 413 -9.44 -15.67 12.67
CA GLY A 413 -9.50 -16.29 11.33
C GLY A 413 -8.33 -16.02 10.38
N ALA A 414 -7.31 -15.25 10.77
CA ALA A 414 -6.13 -15.03 9.95
C ALA A 414 -4.96 -15.95 10.35
N LEU A 415 -4.60 -16.92 9.49
CA LEU A 415 -3.23 -17.32 9.08
C LEU A 415 -3.22 -18.73 8.47
N ILE A 416 -2.77 -18.85 7.21
CA ILE A 416 -2.09 -20.06 6.69
C ILE A 416 -0.99 -19.58 5.72
N PHE A 417 0.26 -19.88 6.04
CA PHE A 417 1.39 -19.74 5.12
C PHE A 417 1.62 -21.11 4.48
N ASN A 418 1.41 -21.25 3.17
CA ASN A 418 1.80 -22.47 2.47
C ASN A 418 3.22 -22.31 1.92
N THR A 419 4.13 -23.14 2.42
CA THR A 419 5.53 -23.17 2.03
C THR A 419 5.94 -24.60 1.72
N ALA A 420 5.55 -25.05 0.53
CA ALA A 420 6.09 -26.24 -0.08
C ALA A 420 7.56 -26.00 -0.50
N SER A 421 8.51 -26.33 0.40
CA SER A 421 9.72 -27.12 0.13
C SER A 421 10.72 -27.01 1.29
N ASP A 422 10.82 -28.08 2.10
CA ASP A 422 11.78 -28.30 3.20
C ASP A 422 11.41 -27.65 4.57
N PRO A 423 10.77 -28.39 5.50
CA PRO A 423 10.29 -27.87 6.79
C PRO A 423 11.39 -27.74 7.86
N ARG A 424 12.67 -27.73 7.49
CA ARG A 424 13.76 -27.68 8.47
C ARG A 424 13.97 -26.25 8.98
N PRO A 425 14.21 -26.07 10.30
CA PRO A 425 14.61 -24.78 10.85
C PRO A 425 15.82 -24.19 10.09
N LEU A 426 15.79 -22.88 9.84
CA LEU A 426 16.80 -22.15 9.05
C LEU A 426 18.25 -22.44 9.53
N ASP A 427 18.45 -22.59 10.83
CA ASP A 427 19.73 -22.96 11.43
C ASP A 427 20.22 -24.35 11.02
N VAL A 428 19.32 -25.33 10.87
CA VAL A 428 19.66 -26.68 10.39
C VAL A 428 20.07 -26.64 8.92
N ALA A 429 19.36 -25.88 8.08
CA ALA A 429 19.69 -25.74 6.67
C ALA A 429 21.06 -25.06 6.46
N LEU A 430 21.36 -24.03 7.25
CA LEU A 430 22.64 -23.31 7.19
C LEU A 430 23.80 -24.11 7.77
N ARG A 431 23.59 -24.98 8.77
CA ARG A 431 24.64 -25.92 9.23
C ARG A 431 25.07 -26.92 8.17
N GLN A 432 24.21 -27.19 7.20
CA GLN A 432 24.50 -28.08 6.06
C GLN A 432 25.01 -27.33 4.82
N TRP A 433 25.21 -26.02 4.93
CA TRP A 433 25.73 -25.20 3.85
C TRP A 433 27.15 -25.62 3.46
N ARG A 434 27.42 -25.69 2.15
CA ARG A 434 28.67 -26.16 1.55
C ARG A 434 29.16 -25.17 0.48
N GLY A 435 29.30 -23.89 0.85
CA GLY A 435 29.88 -22.90 -0.07
C GLY A 435 28.94 -22.38 -1.16
N GLN A 436 27.62 -22.55 -0.99
CA GLN A 436 26.60 -22.08 -1.94
C GLN A 436 26.33 -20.57 -1.79
N PRO A 437 26.01 -19.84 -2.88
CA PRO A 437 25.49 -18.49 -2.74
C PRO A 437 24.17 -18.46 -1.96
N LEU A 438 23.93 -17.38 -1.24
CA LEU A 438 22.70 -17.08 -0.52
C LEU A 438 22.07 -15.83 -1.12
N PHE A 439 20.77 -15.87 -1.40
CA PHE A 439 20.01 -14.69 -1.82
C PHE A 439 19.12 -14.22 -0.67
N GLY A 440 18.97 -12.91 -0.51
CA GLY A 440 18.23 -12.35 0.61
C GLY A 440 18.29 -10.83 0.68
N TRP A 441 18.16 -10.28 1.88
CA TRP A 441 18.11 -8.84 2.13
C TRP A 441 19.21 -8.39 3.07
N LEU A 442 19.86 -7.29 2.73
CA LEU A 442 20.61 -6.46 3.65
C LEU A 442 19.64 -5.52 4.37
N ALA A 443 19.76 -5.40 5.68
CA ALA A 443 18.92 -4.51 6.49
C ALA A 443 19.70 -3.93 7.67
N LEU A 444 19.23 -2.81 8.21
CA LEU A 444 19.67 -2.29 9.49
C LEU A 444 18.79 -2.86 10.60
N MET A 445 19.38 -3.55 11.56
CA MET A 445 18.71 -4.09 12.75
C MET A 445 19.53 -3.75 13.99
N GLU A 446 18.91 -3.08 14.96
CA GLU A 446 19.57 -2.68 16.23
C GLU A 446 20.87 -1.86 16.06
N GLY A 447 21.01 -1.15 14.93
CA GLY A 447 22.21 -0.38 14.61
C GLY A 447 23.26 -1.13 13.79
N ASP A 448 23.08 -2.44 13.58
CA ASP A 448 23.98 -3.28 12.79
C ASP A 448 23.42 -3.53 11.39
N VAL A 449 24.32 -3.60 10.40
CA VAL A 449 23.98 -4.14 9.08
C VAL A 449 23.99 -5.66 9.17
N VAL A 450 22.85 -6.26 8.84
CA VAL A 450 22.65 -7.71 8.88
C VAL A 450 22.19 -8.23 7.53
N PHE A 451 22.45 -9.51 7.26
CA PHE A 451 21.92 -10.21 6.10
C PHE A 451 20.84 -11.20 6.50
N LEU A 452 19.66 -11.09 5.88
CA LEU A 452 18.49 -11.93 6.07
C LEU A 452 18.41 -12.91 4.90
N PRO A 453 18.84 -14.18 5.06
CA PRO A 453 18.79 -15.15 3.97
C PRO A 453 17.34 -15.52 3.63
N LEU A 454 17.03 -15.53 2.33
CA LEU A 454 15.75 -15.98 1.77
C LEU A 454 15.88 -17.34 1.09
N SER A 455 16.95 -17.56 0.34
CA SER A 455 17.19 -18.81 -0.39
C SER A 455 18.67 -19.14 -0.52
N MET A 456 18.95 -20.41 -0.80
CA MET A 456 20.25 -20.93 -1.15
C MET A 456 20.26 -21.35 -2.62
N ILE A 457 21.32 -20.99 -3.32
CA ILE A 457 21.46 -21.22 -4.76
C ILE A 457 22.44 -22.37 -4.99
N SER A 458 22.03 -23.38 -5.75
CA SER A 458 22.87 -24.54 -6.07
C SER A 458 22.75 -24.91 -7.55
N PRO A 459 23.64 -25.76 -8.10
CA PRO A 459 23.47 -26.28 -9.45
C PRO A 459 22.14 -27.03 -9.65
N ALA A 460 21.57 -27.60 -8.59
CA ALA A 460 20.26 -28.27 -8.62
C ALA A 460 19.07 -27.29 -8.63
N GLY A 461 19.32 -25.98 -8.52
CA GLY A 461 18.30 -24.94 -8.48
C GLY A 461 18.30 -24.16 -7.16
N VAL A 462 17.18 -23.47 -6.93
CA VAL A 462 16.91 -22.66 -5.75
C VAL A 462 16.29 -23.51 -4.65
N ARG A 463 16.83 -23.40 -3.44
CA ARG A 463 16.21 -23.93 -2.22
C ARG A 463 15.82 -22.76 -1.32
N LEU A 464 14.54 -22.59 -1.05
CA LEU A 464 14.10 -21.58 -0.08
C LEU A 464 14.64 -21.93 1.31
N LEU A 465 15.05 -20.90 2.04
CA LEU A 465 15.55 -21.00 3.42
C LEU A 465 14.48 -20.55 4.43
N ARG A 466 13.31 -20.12 3.95
CA ARG A 466 12.16 -19.75 4.77
C ARG A 466 11.22 -20.93 4.98
N TYR A 467 10.77 -21.05 6.23
CA TYR A 467 9.89 -22.05 6.86
C TYR A 467 8.92 -22.80 5.96
N GLY A 468 8.89 -24.13 6.09
CA GLY A 468 7.80 -25.01 5.65
C GLY A 468 6.53 -24.95 6.53
N GLU A 469 5.40 -25.38 5.98
CA GLU A 469 4.17 -25.64 6.74
C GLU A 469 4.42 -26.66 7.86
N ALA A 470 3.72 -26.48 8.98
CA ALA A 470 3.34 -27.60 9.81
C ALA A 470 2.49 -28.54 8.96
N ALA A 471 3.01 -29.75 8.68
CA ALA A 471 2.12 -30.86 8.42
C ALA A 471 1.22 -31.02 9.66
N THR A 472 -0.07 -30.74 9.46
CA THR A 472 -1.25 -31.19 10.22
C THR A 472 -0.99 -31.82 11.60
N LEU A 473 -1.56 -31.19 12.64
CA LEU A 473 -2.37 -31.97 13.58
C LEU A 473 -3.70 -32.31 12.93
#